data_AF-A0A1Z4NNI7-F1
#
_entry.id   AF-A0A1Z4NNI7-F1
#
_cell.length_a   1.000
_cell.length_b   1.000
_cell.length_c   1.000
_cell.angle_alpha   90.00
_cell.angle_beta   90.00
_cell.angle_gamma   90.00
#
_symmetry.space_group_name_H-M   'P 1'
#
loop_
_entity.id
_entity.type
_entity.pdbx_description
1 polymer ?
#
loop_
_entity_poly.entity_id
_entity_poly.type
_entity_poly.pdbx_seq_one_letter_code
_entity_poly.pdbx_strand_id
1 'polypeptide(L)'
;MLYKSLKLFVIGSAIAVSSVISMTAPVLAQTQVRKMNTTIVANLIKDSLKGTQLHLHNLGSKSGSSYHKSNSSYIQFGKSLGGNKQIFTIPETKVDAGSYGWLRYYVNDVNLSSFDIKQDGNRFKVTLLFEGNGTELKGYHTAKFVDFGDSGAPDVEMGNMRLDVYLTPGNDSQGRLIYNQVEVNFDANIQAGGICKFKTINFCGNSYKRQIAVGIENAVRAQLDNPITRNQLAAAFSPVMKALNIGKITKVYIQGSTMFVEYQ
;
A
#
# COMPACT_ATOMS: atom_id res chain seq x y z
N MET A 1 68.84 -38.22 4.92
CA MET A 1 68.71 -38.17 6.40
C MET A 1 67.23 -38.00 6.71
N LEU A 2 66.42 -39.07 6.81
CA LEU A 2 66.16 -39.94 7.96
C LEU A 2 65.77 -39.19 9.25
N TYR A 3 64.45 -39.04 9.49
CA TYR A 3 63.80 -39.07 10.82
C TYR A 3 62.32 -39.48 10.60
N LYS A 4 61.98 -40.76 10.69
CA LYS A 4 61.54 -41.57 11.86
C LYS A 4 60.14 -41.17 12.40
N SER A 5 59.18 -42.02 12.05
CA SER A 5 57.76 -41.99 12.41
C SER A 5 57.54 -42.47 13.86
N LEU A 6 56.70 -41.79 14.63
CA LEU A 6 56.25 -42.20 15.96
C LEU A 6 54.77 -42.59 15.88
N LYS A 7 54.46 -43.88 16.07
CA LYS A 7 53.09 -44.39 16.19
C LYS A 7 52.65 -44.31 17.66
N LEU A 8 51.59 -43.55 17.93
CA LEU A 8 50.91 -43.53 19.22
C LEU A 8 49.70 -44.47 19.16
N PHE A 9 49.69 -45.49 20.02
CA PHE A 9 48.56 -46.39 20.23
C PHE A 9 47.77 -45.88 21.44
N VAL A 10 46.50 -45.51 21.24
CA VAL A 10 45.56 -45.18 22.32
C VAL A 10 44.49 -46.25 22.33
N ILE A 11 44.44 -47.02 23.42
CA ILE A 11 43.40 -48.01 23.71
C ILE A 11 42.26 -47.28 24.42
N GLY A 12 41.18 -46.99 23.69
CA GLY A 12 39.96 -46.41 24.25
C GLY A 12 38.92 -47.49 24.51
N SER A 13 38.60 -47.76 25.77
CA SER A 13 37.49 -48.62 26.18
C SER A 13 36.15 -47.92 25.91
N ALA A 14 35.29 -48.55 25.10
CA ALA A 14 33.96 -48.05 24.79
C ALA A 14 32.97 -48.39 25.92
N ILE A 15 32.46 -47.38 26.62
CA ILE A 15 31.31 -47.50 27.52
C ILE A 15 30.05 -47.25 26.67
N ALA A 16 29.25 -48.29 26.44
CA ALA A 16 27.97 -48.18 25.74
C ALA A 16 26.90 -47.63 26.70
N VAL A 17 26.59 -46.34 26.58
CA VAL A 17 25.46 -45.72 27.28
C VAL A 17 24.22 -45.90 26.41
N SER A 18 23.38 -46.89 26.74
CA SER A 18 22.08 -47.09 26.09
C SER A 18 21.14 -45.95 26.45
N SER A 19 21.09 -44.92 25.60
CA SER A 19 20.13 -43.83 25.71
C SER A 19 18.77 -44.32 25.24
N VAL A 20 17.80 -44.46 26.16
CA VAL A 20 16.41 -44.74 25.81
C VAL A 20 15.81 -43.45 25.25
N ILE A 21 15.80 -43.32 23.91
CA ILE A 21 15.13 -42.21 23.23
C ILE A 21 13.62 -42.50 23.31
N SER A 22 12.93 -41.89 24.27
CA SER A 22 11.47 -41.85 24.27
C SER A 22 10.99 -41.05 23.06
N MET A 23 10.55 -41.75 22.02
CA MET A 23 9.89 -41.15 20.87
C MET A 23 8.45 -40.77 21.27
N THR A 24 8.25 -39.59 21.86
CA THR A 24 6.92 -39.00 21.94
C THR A 24 6.48 -38.65 20.53
N ALA A 25 5.49 -39.38 20.00
CA ALA A 25 4.88 -39.03 18.73
C ALA A 25 4.37 -37.58 18.81
N PRO A 26 4.66 -36.73 17.82
CA PRO A 26 4.17 -35.37 17.82
C PRO A 26 2.64 -35.40 17.77
N VAL A 27 2.00 -34.88 18.82
CA VAL A 27 0.56 -34.65 18.81
C VAL A 27 0.28 -33.58 17.76
N LEU A 28 -0.37 -33.95 16.66
CA LEU A 28 -0.79 -32.99 15.64
C LEU A 28 -1.83 -32.06 16.27
N ALA A 29 -1.50 -30.77 16.38
CA ALA A 29 -2.43 -29.77 16.89
C ALA A 29 -3.69 -29.76 16.03
N GLN A 30 -4.85 -29.95 16.68
CA GLN A 30 -6.14 -30.00 16.01
C GLN A 30 -6.47 -28.63 15.40
N THR A 31 -6.63 -28.56 14.08
CA THR A 31 -7.06 -27.33 13.39
C THR A 31 -8.49 -26.98 13.79
N GLN A 32 -8.66 -25.77 14.33
CA GLN A 32 -9.97 -25.18 14.65
C GLN A 32 -10.39 -24.22 13.53
N VAL A 33 -11.70 -24.02 13.36
CA VAL A 33 -12.27 -23.11 12.35
C VAL A 33 -13.23 -22.13 12.99
N ARG A 34 -12.95 -20.83 12.84
CA ARG A 34 -13.86 -19.75 13.23
C ARG A 34 -14.56 -19.19 11.99
N LYS A 35 -15.88 -19.05 12.07
CA LYS A 35 -16.70 -18.37 11.07
C LYS A 35 -17.03 -16.96 11.57
N MET A 36 -16.83 -15.95 10.74
CA MET A 36 -17.13 -14.56 11.05
C MET A 36 -17.94 -13.93 9.92
N ASN A 37 -18.97 -13.17 10.25
CA ASN A 37 -19.70 -12.40 9.25
C ASN A 37 -18.79 -11.29 8.70
N THR A 38 -18.68 -11.20 7.38
CA THR A 38 -17.81 -10.23 6.70
C THR A 38 -18.20 -8.77 6.97
N THR A 39 -19.48 -8.49 7.24
CA THR A 39 -19.94 -7.14 7.62
C THR A 39 -19.38 -6.73 8.98
N ILE A 40 -19.34 -7.66 9.94
CA ILE A 40 -18.72 -7.42 11.25
C ILE A 40 -17.23 -7.15 11.09
N VAL A 41 -16.55 -7.95 10.25
CA VAL A 41 -15.12 -7.75 9.97
C VAL A 41 -14.87 -6.39 9.29
N ALA A 42 -15.67 -6.02 8.28
CA ALA A 42 -15.55 -4.72 7.61
C ALA A 42 -15.74 -3.55 8.59
N ASN A 43 -16.69 -3.65 9.53
CA ASN A 43 -16.87 -2.64 10.58
C ASN A 43 -15.67 -2.56 11.53
N LEU A 44 -15.09 -3.69 11.92
CA LEU A 44 -13.87 -3.71 12.73
C LEU A 44 -12.68 -3.06 12.01
N ILE A 45 -12.51 -3.32 10.71
CA ILE A 45 -11.50 -2.65 9.89
C ILE A 45 -11.79 -1.14 9.83
N LYS A 46 -13.06 -0.76 9.64
CA LYS A 46 -13.50 0.64 9.55
C LYS A 46 -13.21 1.39 10.84
N ASP A 47 -13.51 0.78 11.98
CA ASP A 47 -13.20 1.32 13.30
C ASP A 47 -11.68 1.45 13.51
N SER A 48 -10.90 0.47 13.06
CA SER A 48 -9.44 0.50 13.15
C SER A 48 -8.84 1.61 12.29
N LEU A 49 -9.47 1.99 11.18
CA LEU A 49 -9.02 3.07 10.30
C LEU A 49 -9.55 4.45 10.71
N LYS A 50 -10.35 4.59 11.77
CA LYS A 50 -10.84 5.88 12.24
C LYS A 50 -9.69 6.85 12.54
N GLY A 51 -9.80 8.07 12.01
CA GLY A 51 -8.77 9.10 12.14
C GLY A 51 -7.60 8.94 11.16
N THR A 52 -7.66 7.99 10.22
CA THR A 52 -6.69 7.93 9.12
C THR A 52 -6.82 9.15 8.22
N GLN A 53 -5.69 9.72 7.83
CA GLN A 53 -5.57 10.79 6.86
C GLN A 53 -4.74 10.30 5.67
N LEU A 54 -5.12 10.74 4.48
CA LEU A 54 -4.33 10.58 3.27
C LEU A 54 -4.24 11.94 2.58
N HIS A 55 -3.03 12.39 2.32
CA HIS A 55 -2.73 13.66 1.68
C HIS A 55 -1.86 13.41 0.45
N LEU A 56 -2.35 13.84 -0.71
CA LEU A 56 -1.66 13.70 -1.98
C LEU A 56 -1.16 15.07 -2.43
N HIS A 57 0.15 15.18 -2.61
CA HIS A 57 0.82 16.41 -3.01
C HIS A 57 2.21 16.10 -3.57
N ASN A 58 2.61 16.81 -4.62
CA ASN A 58 3.99 16.82 -5.11
C ASN A 58 4.42 18.14 -5.78
N LEU A 59 3.67 19.23 -5.57
CA LEU A 59 4.03 20.56 -6.04
C LEU A 59 5.00 21.25 -5.06
N GLY A 60 5.89 22.09 -5.56
CA GLY A 60 6.82 22.85 -4.74
C GLY A 60 7.43 24.02 -5.51
N SER A 61 8.48 24.61 -4.94
CA SER A 61 9.23 25.68 -5.60
C SER A 61 9.99 25.16 -6.81
N LYS A 62 10.16 26.01 -7.83
CA LYS A 62 10.92 25.67 -9.05
C LYS A 62 12.37 25.30 -8.70
N SER A 63 12.83 24.15 -9.19
CA SER A 63 14.22 23.71 -9.18
C SER A 63 14.61 23.20 -10.58
N GLY A 64 15.51 23.93 -11.24
CA GLY A 64 15.83 23.69 -12.65
C GLY A 64 14.59 23.83 -13.54
N SER A 65 14.16 22.71 -14.15
CA SER A 65 12.97 22.62 -15.02
C SER A 65 11.78 21.92 -14.36
N SER A 66 11.77 21.75 -13.03
CA SER A 66 10.72 21.03 -12.33
C SER A 66 10.22 21.81 -11.12
N TYR A 67 8.95 21.63 -10.80
CA TYR A 67 8.31 22.08 -9.55
C TYR A 67 8.02 20.89 -8.63
N HIS A 68 8.68 19.74 -8.86
CA HIS A 68 8.44 18.53 -8.09
C HIS A 68 8.98 18.63 -6.67
N LYS A 69 8.15 18.26 -5.70
CA LYS A 69 8.51 18.15 -4.28
C LYS A 69 8.38 16.72 -3.80
N SER A 70 9.52 16.05 -3.66
CA SER A 70 9.59 14.70 -3.07
C SER A 70 9.10 14.67 -1.62
N ASN A 71 8.58 13.51 -1.20
CA ASN A 71 8.17 13.20 0.18
C ASN A 71 7.16 14.18 0.79
N SER A 72 6.30 14.77 -0.04
CA SER A 72 5.28 15.71 0.39
C SER A 72 3.89 15.09 0.54
N SER A 73 3.65 13.91 -0.06
CA SER A 73 2.45 13.11 0.20
C SER A 73 2.62 12.26 1.45
N TYR A 74 1.53 11.89 2.11
CA TYR A 74 1.58 10.99 3.26
C TYR A 74 0.29 10.22 3.53
N ILE A 75 0.44 9.07 4.20
CA ILE A 75 -0.65 8.37 4.90
C ILE A 75 -0.37 8.51 6.39
N GLN A 76 -1.32 9.01 7.16
CA GLN A 76 -1.24 8.99 8.61
C GLN A 76 -2.36 8.10 9.14
N PHE A 77 -2.01 6.96 9.72
CA PHE A 77 -3.02 6.06 10.25
C PHE A 77 -3.62 6.57 11.55
N GLY A 78 -4.83 6.12 11.87
CA GLY A 78 -5.48 6.36 13.16
C GLY A 78 -4.67 5.83 14.35
N LYS A 79 -5.00 6.28 15.57
CA LYS A 79 -4.32 5.87 16.81
C LYS A 79 -4.35 4.35 17.04
N SER A 80 -5.45 3.69 16.66
CA SER A 80 -5.62 2.23 16.68
C SER A 80 -4.59 1.47 15.84
N LEU A 81 -4.00 2.13 14.84
CA LEU A 81 -2.96 1.60 13.96
C LEU A 81 -1.58 2.24 14.27
N GLY A 82 -1.43 2.84 15.45
CA GLY A 82 -0.18 3.44 15.92
C GLY A 82 0.01 4.91 15.59
N GLY A 83 -0.89 5.57 14.86
CA GLY A 83 -0.84 7.02 14.65
C GLY A 83 0.29 7.52 13.72
N ASN A 84 1.08 6.60 13.14
CA ASN A 84 2.31 6.94 12.44
C ASN A 84 2.02 7.59 11.08
N LYS A 85 2.82 8.62 10.78
CA LYS A 85 2.84 9.30 9.48
C LYS A 85 3.88 8.66 8.57
N GLN A 86 3.42 8.09 7.47
CA GLN A 86 4.25 7.51 6.42
C GLN A 86 4.27 8.45 5.22
N ILE A 87 5.44 9.04 4.95
CA ILE A 87 5.64 9.96 3.84
C ILE A 87 5.98 9.19 2.56
N PHE A 88 5.52 9.68 1.42
CA PHE A 88 5.82 9.09 0.13
C PHE A 88 5.89 10.12 -0.99
N THR A 89 6.41 9.70 -2.13
CA THR A 89 6.57 10.55 -3.32
C THR A 89 5.63 10.09 -4.42
N ILE A 90 4.79 11.00 -4.91
CA ILE A 90 4.09 10.85 -6.18
C ILE A 90 5.01 11.39 -7.28
N PRO A 91 5.29 10.64 -8.35
CA PRO A 91 6.16 11.12 -9.42
C PRO A 91 5.54 12.31 -10.16
N GLU A 92 6.39 13.18 -10.68
CA GLU A 92 6.00 14.19 -11.67
C GLU A 92 5.49 13.52 -12.94
N THR A 93 4.35 13.99 -13.47
CA THR A 93 3.85 13.53 -14.77
C THR A 93 4.37 14.46 -15.86
N LYS A 94 4.95 13.89 -16.93
CA LYS A 94 5.49 14.64 -18.06
C LYS A 94 4.77 14.27 -19.35
N VAL A 95 4.37 15.28 -20.11
CA VAL A 95 3.82 15.11 -21.45
C VAL A 95 4.74 15.81 -22.44
N ASP A 96 5.24 15.06 -23.41
CA ASP A 96 6.07 15.61 -24.48
C ASP A 96 5.20 16.48 -25.41
N ALA A 97 5.54 17.76 -25.51
CA ALA A 97 4.92 18.71 -26.42
C ALA A 97 5.74 18.90 -27.72
N GLY A 98 6.63 17.95 -28.03
CA GLY A 98 7.50 17.96 -29.19
C GLY A 98 8.50 19.11 -29.15
N SER A 99 8.60 19.86 -30.25
CA SER A 99 9.49 21.01 -30.36
C SER A 99 9.16 22.15 -29.40
N TYR A 100 7.97 22.14 -28.77
CA TYR A 100 7.55 23.14 -27.80
C TYR A 100 8.07 22.85 -26.39
N GLY A 101 8.59 21.65 -26.11
CA GLY A 101 9.14 21.29 -24.79
C GLY A 101 8.28 20.29 -24.04
N TRP A 102 8.12 20.46 -22.73
CA TRP A 102 7.44 19.53 -21.84
C TRP A 102 6.32 20.22 -21.07
N LEU A 103 5.16 19.57 -21.00
CA LEU A 103 4.19 19.88 -19.95
C LEU A 103 4.43 18.99 -18.76
N ARG A 104 4.32 19.57 -17.57
CA ARG A 104 4.56 18.91 -16.30
C ARG A 104 3.36 19.13 -15.41
N TYR A 105 2.84 18.04 -14.83
CA TYR A 105 1.67 18.08 -13.97
C TYR A 105 2.03 17.60 -12.57
N TYR A 106 1.51 18.31 -11.59
CA TYR A 106 1.75 18.09 -10.17
C TYR A 106 0.43 18.02 -9.41
N VAL A 107 0.30 17.04 -8.52
CA VAL A 107 -0.80 16.93 -7.57
C VAL A 107 -0.64 18.03 -6.51
N ASN A 108 -1.71 18.79 -6.30
CA ASN A 108 -1.72 19.97 -5.47
C ASN A 108 -2.77 19.85 -4.37
N ASP A 109 -2.34 19.40 -3.19
CA ASP A 109 -3.07 19.50 -1.92
C ASP A 109 -4.46 18.83 -1.98
N VAL A 110 -4.45 17.51 -2.18
CA VAL A 110 -5.66 16.70 -2.20
C VAL A 110 -5.77 15.92 -0.90
N ASN A 111 -6.76 16.25 -0.08
CA ASN A 111 -6.96 15.61 1.22
C ASN A 111 -8.11 14.61 1.23
N LEU A 112 -7.92 13.52 1.99
CA LEU A 112 -8.97 12.55 2.29
C LEU A 112 -10.09 13.22 3.07
N SER A 113 -11.30 13.14 2.52
CA SER A 113 -12.51 13.66 3.16
C SER A 113 -13.24 12.56 3.94
N SER A 114 -13.41 11.40 3.33
CA SER A 114 -14.13 10.29 3.95
C SER A 114 -13.71 8.94 3.38
N PHE A 115 -14.12 7.86 4.05
CA PHE A 115 -13.93 6.51 3.55
C PHE A 115 -15.05 5.57 3.97
N ASP A 116 -15.22 4.50 3.20
CA ASP A 116 -16.11 3.41 3.52
C ASP A 116 -15.46 2.06 3.23
N ILE A 117 -15.94 1.00 3.89
CA ILE A 117 -15.40 -0.36 3.75
C ILE A 117 -16.54 -1.33 3.58
N LYS A 118 -16.44 -2.16 2.55
CA LYS A 118 -17.40 -3.24 2.31
C LYS A 118 -16.70 -4.49 1.80
N GLN A 119 -17.37 -5.62 1.92
CA GLN A 119 -16.97 -6.81 1.21
C GLN A 119 -17.19 -6.62 -0.31
N ASP A 120 -16.23 -7.09 -1.10
CA ASP A 120 -16.33 -7.21 -2.55
C ASP A 120 -15.82 -8.59 -2.96
N GLY A 121 -16.71 -9.55 -3.25
CA GLY A 121 -16.32 -10.93 -3.53
C GLY A 121 -15.54 -11.57 -2.38
N ASN A 122 -14.29 -11.99 -2.63
CA ASN A 122 -13.41 -12.66 -1.66
C ASN A 122 -12.43 -11.70 -0.95
N ARG A 123 -12.65 -10.40 -1.03
CA ARG A 123 -11.78 -9.34 -0.51
C ARG A 123 -12.59 -8.22 0.14
N PHE A 124 -11.91 -7.32 0.84
CA PHE A 124 -12.51 -6.09 1.36
C PHE A 124 -12.13 -4.93 0.46
N LYS A 125 -13.11 -4.13 0.04
CA LYS A 125 -12.89 -2.87 -0.66
C LYS A 125 -12.99 -1.71 0.30
N VAL A 126 -11.90 -0.97 0.45
CA VAL A 126 -11.83 0.33 1.13
C VAL A 126 -11.96 1.40 0.05
N THR A 127 -13.06 2.13 0.05
CA THR A 127 -13.29 3.27 -0.85
C THR A 127 -12.93 4.55 -0.12
N LEU A 128 -11.93 5.26 -0.60
CA LEU A 128 -11.45 6.54 -0.08
C LEU A 128 -11.97 7.65 -1.00
N LEU A 129 -12.59 8.68 -0.42
CA LEU A 129 -13.13 9.84 -1.13
C LEU A 129 -12.39 11.10 -0.70
N PHE A 130 -11.94 11.89 -1.67
CA PHE A 130 -11.19 13.11 -1.41
C PHE A 130 -12.08 14.35 -1.51
N GLU A 131 -11.62 15.45 -0.94
CA GLU A 131 -12.22 16.75 -1.23
C GLU A 131 -12.13 17.07 -2.72
N GLY A 132 -13.10 17.81 -3.28
CA GLY A 132 -13.15 18.09 -4.72
C GLY A 132 -13.29 19.58 -5.02
N ASN A 133 -12.68 20.44 -4.20
CA ASN A 133 -12.74 21.89 -4.35
C ASN A 133 -11.35 22.45 -4.59
N GLY A 134 -11.18 23.19 -5.69
CA GLY A 134 -9.95 23.91 -6.01
C GLY A 134 -9.27 23.37 -7.25
N THR A 135 -7.96 23.61 -7.35
CA THR A 135 -7.12 23.12 -8.44
C THR A 135 -6.26 21.98 -7.92
N GLU A 136 -6.66 20.74 -8.19
CA GLU A 136 -6.00 19.54 -7.69
C GLU A 136 -4.78 19.13 -8.52
N LEU A 137 -4.70 19.59 -9.77
CA LEU A 137 -3.54 19.40 -10.64
C LEU A 137 -3.06 20.73 -11.22
N LYS A 138 -1.81 21.08 -10.91
CA LYS A 138 -1.14 22.25 -11.48
C LYS A 138 -0.29 21.87 -12.69
N GLY A 139 -0.50 22.58 -13.78
CA GLY A 139 0.24 22.40 -15.03
C GLY A 139 1.36 23.43 -15.16
N TYR A 140 2.53 23.00 -15.64
CA TYR A 140 3.60 23.91 -16.04
C TYR A 140 4.17 23.51 -17.40
N HIS A 141 4.31 24.48 -18.29
CA HIS A 141 5.14 24.33 -19.46
C HIS A 141 6.61 24.55 -19.10
N THR A 142 7.52 23.80 -19.71
CA THR A 142 8.97 24.00 -19.57
C THR A 142 9.68 23.70 -20.90
N ALA A 143 10.55 24.60 -21.34
CA ALA A 143 11.35 24.39 -22.54
C ALA A 143 12.72 25.06 -22.44
N LYS A 144 13.64 24.68 -23.34
CA LYS A 144 15.01 25.23 -23.37
C LYS A 144 15.07 26.69 -23.81
N PHE A 145 14.23 27.07 -24.78
CA PHE A 145 14.30 28.38 -25.44
C PHE A 145 13.21 29.35 -24.97
N VAL A 146 11.96 28.88 -24.85
CA VAL A 146 10.82 29.71 -24.41
C VAL A 146 10.04 28.94 -23.36
N ASP A 147 10.20 29.33 -22.10
CA ASP A 147 9.51 28.72 -20.97
C ASP A 147 8.29 29.58 -20.57
N PHE A 148 7.09 29.10 -20.91
CA PHE A 148 5.82 29.75 -20.55
C PHE A 148 5.38 29.52 -19.10
N GLY A 149 6.05 28.64 -18.34
CA GLY A 149 5.73 28.35 -16.95
C GLY A 149 4.26 27.95 -16.75
N ASP A 150 3.65 28.47 -15.68
CA ASP A 150 2.26 28.23 -15.29
C ASP A 150 1.28 28.57 -16.42
N SER A 151 1.52 29.67 -17.14
CA SER A 151 0.62 30.10 -18.23
C SER A 151 0.63 29.19 -19.47
N GLY A 152 1.61 28.28 -19.59
CA GLY A 152 1.79 27.44 -20.76
C GLY A 152 1.16 26.04 -20.68
N ALA A 153 0.59 25.67 -19.53
CA ALA A 153 -0.09 24.41 -19.34
C ALA A 153 -1.41 24.64 -18.61
N PRO A 154 -2.49 23.92 -18.97
CA PRO A 154 -3.75 24.08 -18.28
C PRO A 154 -3.67 23.50 -16.87
N ASP A 155 -4.27 24.22 -15.93
CA ASP A 155 -4.68 23.68 -14.66
C ASP A 155 -5.87 22.73 -14.83
N VAL A 156 -5.94 21.72 -13.98
CA VAL A 156 -6.94 20.67 -14.09
C VAL A 156 -7.64 20.48 -12.75
N GLU A 157 -8.96 20.58 -12.80
CA GLU A 157 -9.85 20.33 -11.66
C GLU A 157 -10.26 18.85 -11.68
N MET A 158 -10.22 18.22 -10.51
CA MET A 158 -10.56 16.81 -10.34
C MET A 158 -11.78 16.67 -9.41
N GLY A 159 -12.96 16.47 -9.99
CA GLY A 159 -14.17 16.17 -9.25
C GLY A 159 -14.29 14.67 -8.91
N ASN A 160 -15.10 14.35 -7.90
CA ASN A 160 -15.46 12.97 -7.54
C ASN A 160 -14.25 12.01 -7.39
N MET A 161 -13.12 12.52 -6.89
CA MET A 161 -11.91 11.72 -6.71
C MET A 161 -12.15 10.57 -5.74
N ARG A 162 -11.78 9.37 -6.18
CA ARG A 162 -12.02 8.12 -5.49
C ARG A 162 -10.82 7.20 -5.64
N LEU A 163 -10.32 6.68 -4.51
CA LEU A 163 -9.30 5.64 -4.49
C LEU A 163 -9.91 4.37 -3.88
N ASP A 164 -10.06 3.33 -4.68
CA ASP A 164 -10.47 2.02 -4.21
C ASP A 164 -9.23 1.17 -3.90
N VAL A 165 -9.15 0.69 -2.66
CA VAL A 165 -8.12 -0.25 -2.20
C VAL A 165 -8.79 -1.58 -1.91
N TYR A 166 -8.30 -2.65 -2.52
CA TYR A 166 -8.78 -4.00 -2.29
C TYR A 166 -7.78 -4.81 -1.48
N LEU A 167 -8.25 -5.35 -0.35
CA LEU A 167 -7.46 -6.08 0.63
C LEU A 167 -7.97 -7.53 0.70
N THR A 168 -7.16 -8.47 0.23
CA THR A 168 -7.46 -9.91 0.36
C THR A 168 -6.95 -10.40 1.71
N PRO A 169 -7.80 -10.90 2.62
CA PRO A 169 -7.36 -11.35 3.94
C PRO A 169 -6.43 -12.55 3.84
N GLY A 170 -5.55 -12.69 4.82
CA GLY A 170 -4.52 -13.73 4.88
C GLY A 170 -3.82 -13.79 6.23
N ASN A 171 -2.69 -14.48 6.28
CA ASN A 171 -1.89 -14.61 7.49
C ASN A 171 -0.40 -14.45 7.19
N ASP A 172 0.35 -13.96 8.17
CA ASP A 172 1.80 -13.91 8.10
C ASP A 172 2.45 -15.22 8.59
N SER A 173 3.79 -15.27 8.56
CA SER A 173 4.58 -16.41 9.05
C SER A 173 4.46 -16.64 10.57
N GLN A 174 3.98 -15.64 11.32
CA GLN A 174 3.72 -15.73 12.75
C GLN A 174 2.29 -16.20 13.05
N GLY A 175 1.44 -16.36 12.02
CA GLY A 175 0.03 -16.73 12.15
C GLY A 175 -0.85 -15.61 12.67
N ARG A 176 -0.51 -14.35 12.35
CA ARG A 176 -1.36 -13.18 12.63
C ARG A 176 -2.18 -12.82 11.40
N LEU A 177 -3.36 -12.24 11.61
CA LEU A 177 -4.24 -11.79 10.53
C LEU A 177 -3.62 -10.58 9.81
N ILE A 178 -3.49 -10.67 8.49
CA ILE A 178 -3.03 -9.60 7.60
C ILE A 178 -3.89 -9.57 6.33
N TYR A 179 -3.53 -8.70 5.38
CA TYR A 179 -3.88 -8.89 3.96
C TYR A 179 -2.68 -9.46 3.19
N ASN A 180 -2.94 -10.31 2.20
CA ASN A 180 -1.92 -10.95 1.35
C ASN A 180 -1.62 -10.16 0.08
N GLN A 181 -2.63 -9.54 -0.50
CA GLN A 181 -2.55 -8.80 -1.75
C GLN A 181 -3.25 -7.46 -1.59
N VAL A 182 -2.63 -6.41 -2.13
CA VAL A 182 -3.20 -5.06 -2.23
C VAL A 182 -3.37 -4.72 -3.70
N GLU A 183 -4.60 -4.40 -4.09
CA GLU A 183 -4.89 -3.75 -5.37
C GLU A 183 -5.37 -2.32 -5.10
N VAL A 184 -4.96 -1.37 -5.92
CA VAL A 184 -5.30 0.04 -5.77
C VAL A 184 -5.72 0.56 -7.13
N ASN A 185 -6.88 1.22 -7.20
CA ASN A 185 -7.43 1.84 -8.40
C ASN A 185 -7.88 3.26 -8.07
N PHE A 186 -7.38 4.25 -8.82
CA PHE A 186 -7.75 5.65 -8.67
C PHE A 186 -8.63 6.08 -9.84
N ASP A 187 -9.77 6.68 -9.51
CA ASP A 187 -10.73 7.25 -10.45
C ASP A 187 -11.07 8.69 -10.07
N ALA A 188 -11.26 9.54 -11.08
CA ALA A 188 -11.58 10.95 -10.91
C ALA A 188 -12.27 11.52 -12.16
N ASN A 189 -13.24 12.41 -11.95
CA ASN A 189 -13.81 13.22 -13.01
C ASN A 189 -12.87 14.39 -13.31
N ILE A 190 -11.98 14.19 -14.26
CA ILE A 190 -10.93 15.17 -14.59
C ILE A 190 -11.44 16.13 -15.66
N GLN A 191 -11.65 17.39 -15.29
CA GLN A 191 -11.99 18.49 -16.19
C GLN A 191 -10.78 19.41 -16.34
N ALA A 192 -10.22 19.48 -17.55
CA ALA A 192 -9.15 20.42 -17.82
C ALA A 192 -9.74 21.82 -18.01
N GLY A 193 -9.25 22.80 -17.25
CA GLY A 193 -9.50 24.21 -17.54
C GLY A 193 -8.73 24.63 -18.79
N GLY A 194 -9.22 25.62 -19.54
CA GLY A 194 -8.46 26.25 -20.62
C GLY A 194 -8.40 25.48 -21.96
N ILE A 195 -7.38 25.80 -22.77
CA ILE A 195 -7.30 25.37 -24.17
C ILE A 195 -6.80 23.91 -24.26
N CYS A 196 -7.73 22.98 -24.49
CA CYS A 196 -7.43 21.54 -24.69
C CYS A 196 -6.61 21.20 -25.94
N LYS A 197 -6.59 22.10 -26.92
CA LYS A 197 -5.90 21.93 -28.20
C LYS A 197 -4.99 23.11 -28.45
N PHE A 198 -3.70 22.95 -28.21
CA PHE A 198 -2.70 23.91 -28.66
C PHE A 198 -2.00 23.36 -29.90
N LYS A 199 -2.31 23.97 -31.05
CA LYS A 199 -1.89 23.53 -32.39
C LYS A 199 -2.28 22.06 -32.65
N THR A 200 -1.31 21.19 -32.91
CA THR A 200 -1.51 19.77 -33.25
C THR A 200 -1.61 18.85 -32.05
N ILE A 201 -1.40 19.35 -30.83
CA ILE A 201 -1.31 18.52 -29.64
C ILE A 201 -2.64 18.58 -28.88
N ASN A 202 -3.22 17.41 -28.62
CA ASN A 202 -4.42 17.24 -27.81
C ASN A 202 -4.03 16.95 -26.35
N PHE A 203 -4.03 17.99 -25.54
CA PHE A 203 -3.63 17.93 -24.13
C PHE A 203 -4.71 17.36 -23.23
N CYS A 204 -5.95 17.28 -23.70
CA CYS A 204 -7.07 16.70 -22.96
C CYS A 204 -7.26 15.21 -23.22
N GLY A 205 -6.30 14.56 -23.88
CA GLY A 205 -6.28 13.11 -24.06
C GLY A 205 -6.20 12.35 -22.73
N ASN A 206 -6.67 11.11 -22.71
CA ASN A 206 -6.74 10.28 -21.50
C ASN A 206 -5.37 9.80 -20.98
N SER A 207 -4.29 9.98 -21.75
CA SER A 207 -2.98 9.38 -21.45
C SER A 207 -2.33 9.97 -20.19
N TYR A 208 -2.24 11.29 -20.06
CA TYR A 208 -1.61 11.93 -18.88
C TYR A 208 -2.46 11.71 -17.62
N LYS A 209 -3.80 11.76 -17.76
CA LYS A 209 -4.75 11.45 -16.68
C LYS A 209 -4.48 10.08 -16.08
N ARG A 210 -4.29 9.07 -16.94
CA ARG A 210 -3.94 7.71 -16.50
C ARG A 210 -2.55 7.64 -15.87
N GLN A 211 -1.55 8.37 -16.37
CA GLN A 211 -0.22 8.39 -15.76
C GLN A 211 -0.24 8.93 -14.33
N ILE A 212 -1.00 10.00 -14.09
CA ILE A 212 -1.21 10.57 -12.74
C ILE A 212 -1.89 9.54 -11.84
N ALA A 213 -2.98 8.93 -12.30
CA ALA A 213 -3.70 7.89 -11.57
C ALA A 213 -2.78 6.72 -11.20
N VAL A 214 -2.00 6.21 -12.15
CA VAL A 214 -1.02 5.12 -11.92
C VAL A 214 0.07 5.56 -10.93
N GLY A 215 0.54 6.81 -10.99
CA GLY A 215 1.50 7.35 -10.04
C GLY A 215 0.97 7.34 -8.60
N ILE A 216 -0.28 7.76 -8.41
CA ILE A 216 -0.98 7.72 -7.11
C ILE A 216 -1.19 6.26 -6.66
N GLU A 217 -1.73 5.41 -7.54
CA GLU A 217 -1.99 3.99 -7.28
C GLU A 217 -0.72 3.27 -6.80
N ASN A 218 0.39 3.45 -7.52
CA ASN A 218 1.66 2.80 -7.20
C ASN A 218 2.24 3.30 -5.87
N ALA A 219 2.17 4.62 -5.63
CA ALA A 219 2.70 5.19 -4.40
C ALA A 219 1.92 4.71 -3.17
N VAL A 220 0.58 4.70 -3.23
CA VAL A 220 -0.27 4.20 -2.13
C VAL A 220 -0.11 2.69 -1.95
N ARG A 221 -0.08 1.91 -3.05
CA ARG A 221 0.15 0.46 -2.99
C ARG A 221 1.47 0.15 -2.30
N ALA A 222 2.55 0.86 -2.63
CA ALA A 222 3.84 0.67 -1.99
C ALA A 222 3.82 0.94 -0.47
N GLN A 223 3.05 1.92 0.00
CA GLN A 223 2.89 2.17 1.44
C GLN A 223 2.10 1.06 2.14
N LEU A 224 1.08 0.52 1.48
CA LEU A 224 0.29 -0.59 2.02
C LEU A 224 1.08 -1.91 1.97
N ASP A 225 1.87 -2.17 0.93
CA ASP A 225 2.71 -3.36 0.85
C ASP A 225 3.93 -3.30 1.77
N ASN A 226 4.20 -2.15 2.39
CA ASN A 226 5.30 -1.98 3.33
C ASN A 226 5.18 -2.94 4.53
N PRO A 227 6.23 -3.71 4.87
CA PRO A 227 6.20 -4.63 6.01
C PRO A 227 5.86 -3.98 7.35
N ILE A 228 6.26 -2.72 7.57
CA ILE A 228 5.94 -1.96 8.78
C ILE A 228 4.42 -1.73 8.86
N THR A 229 3.78 -1.31 7.77
CA THR A 229 2.32 -1.12 7.68
C THR A 229 1.59 -2.42 7.93
N ARG A 230 2.01 -3.51 7.28
CA ARG A 230 1.41 -4.84 7.47
C ARG A 230 1.55 -5.32 8.92
N ASN A 231 2.70 -5.09 9.54
CA ASN A 231 2.94 -5.42 10.96
C ASN A 231 2.07 -4.58 11.91
N GLN A 232 1.89 -3.29 11.64
CA GLN A 232 1.03 -2.41 12.43
C GLN A 232 -0.43 -2.85 12.34
N LEU A 233 -0.89 -3.21 11.14
CA LEU A 233 -2.24 -3.72 10.96
C LEU A 233 -2.43 -5.08 11.66
N ALA A 234 -1.45 -5.99 11.54
CA ALA A 234 -1.47 -7.26 12.25
C ALA A 234 -1.57 -7.08 13.77
N ALA A 235 -0.79 -6.14 14.32
CA ALA A 235 -0.81 -5.79 15.73
C ALA A 235 -2.17 -5.22 16.16
N ALA A 236 -2.80 -4.39 15.33
CA ALA A 236 -4.12 -3.82 15.61
C ALA A 236 -5.25 -4.86 15.61
N PHE A 237 -5.16 -5.90 14.77
CA PHE A 237 -6.13 -6.99 14.79
C PHE A 237 -5.89 -8.02 15.90
N SER A 238 -4.68 -8.09 16.46
CA SER A 238 -4.32 -9.09 17.46
C SER A 238 -5.23 -9.10 18.70
N PRO A 239 -5.58 -7.96 19.33
CA PRO A 239 -6.53 -7.94 20.45
C PRO A 239 -7.90 -8.53 20.09
N VAL A 240 -8.39 -8.27 18.88
CA VAL A 240 -9.68 -8.79 18.40
C VAL A 240 -9.60 -10.30 18.19
N MET A 241 -8.53 -10.80 17.57
CA MET A 241 -8.34 -12.25 17.40
C MET A 241 -8.27 -12.97 18.75
N LYS A 242 -7.53 -12.39 19.71
CA LYS A 242 -7.43 -12.92 21.08
C LYS A 242 -8.78 -12.94 21.79
N ALA A 243 -9.56 -11.86 21.71
CA ALA A 243 -10.91 -11.79 22.30
C ALA A 243 -11.88 -12.83 21.72
N LEU A 244 -11.63 -13.30 20.49
CA LEU A 244 -12.41 -14.34 19.83
C LEU A 244 -11.88 -15.76 20.08
N ASN A 245 -10.87 -15.92 20.94
CA ASN A 245 -10.14 -17.19 21.18
C ASN A 245 -9.55 -17.79 19.90
N ILE A 246 -9.13 -16.94 18.95
CA ILE A 246 -8.42 -17.36 17.75
C ILE A 246 -6.92 -17.36 18.08
N GLY A 247 -6.31 -18.54 17.97
CA GLY A 247 -4.88 -18.78 18.16
C GLY A 247 -4.03 -18.44 16.92
N LYS A 248 -3.03 -19.27 16.64
CA LYS A 248 -2.13 -19.07 15.50
C LYS A 248 -2.87 -19.40 14.22
N ILE A 249 -3.11 -18.38 13.39
CA ILE A 249 -3.83 -18.53 12.13
C ILE A 249 -2.99 -19.29 11.11
N THR A 250 -3.58 -20.32 10.52
CA THR A 250 -2.97 -21.14 9.46
C THR A 250 -3.54 -20.79 8.09
N LYS A 251 -4.79 -20.33 8.01
CA LYS A 251 -5.45 -19.96 6.76
C LYS A 251 -6.60 -18.99 6.98
N VAL A 252 -6.79 -18.06 6.04
CA VAL A 252 -7.94 -17.16 5.99
C VAL A 252 -8.52 -17.14 4.58
N TYR A 253 -9.84 -17.21 4.46
CA TYR A 253 -10.54 -17.05 3.19
C TYR A 253 -11.97 -16.57 3.39
N ILE A 254 -12.58 -16.03 2.34
CA ILE A 254 -13.98 -15.59 2.32
C ILE A 254 -14.77 -16.49 1.37
N GLN A 255 -15.92 -16.97 1.83
CA GLN A 255 -16.90 -17.69 1.03
C GLN A 255 -18.31 -17.17 1.34
N GLY A 256 -18.99 -16.63 0.33
CA GLY A 256 -20.26 -15.91 0.54
C GLY A 256 -20.06 -14.73 1.48
N SER A 257 -20.96 -14.53 2.43
CA SER A 257 -20.87 -13.46 3.46
C SER A 257 -20.08 -13.87 4.71
N THR A 258 -19.31 -14.96 4.64
CA THR A 258 -18.57 -15.51 5.78
C THR A 258 -17.08 -15.54 5.52
N MET A 259 -16.31 -14.99 6.46
CA MET A 259 -14.87 -15.18 6.56
C MET A 259 -14.58 -16.39 7.45
N PHE A 260 -13.73 -17.29 6.95
CA PHE A 260 -13.27 -18.49 7.63
C PHE A 260 -11.82 -18.28 8.06
N VAL A 261 -11.55 -18.53 9.34
CA VAL A 261 -10.19 -18.48 9.91
C VAL A 261 -9.88 -19.84 10.50
N GLU A 262 -8.91 -20.54 9.90
CA GLU A 262 -8.35 -21.78 10.42
C GLU A 262 -7.18 -21.43 11.35
N TYR A 263 -7.13 -22.05 12.54
CA TYR A 263 -6.12 -21.74 13.55
C TYR A 263 -5.78 -22.93 14.45
N GLN A 264 -4.67 -22.83 15.18
CA GLN A 264 -4.18 -23.77 16.18
C GLN A 264 -3.94 -23.08 17.52
#